data_AF-A0A067QPW2-F1
#
_entry.id   AF-A0A067QPW2-F1
#
_cell.length_a   1.000
_cell.length_b   1.000
_cell.length_c   1.000
_cell.angle_alpha   90.00
_cell.angle_beta   90.00
_cell.angle_gamma   90.00
#
_symmetry.space_group_name_H-M   'P 1'
#
loop_
_entity.id
_entity.type
_entity.pdbx_description
1 polymer ?
#
loop_
_entity_poly.entity_id
_entity_poly.type
_entity_poly.pdbx_seq_one_letter_code
_entity_poly.pdbx_strand_id
1 'polypeptide(L)'
;MLFAVLFETIAVSWIYGTQRFCDDIRDMIGFSPGLYWRVCWRFLAPAFLMFIIVYGLVGYEPLTYEEYVYPVWANVLGWIIAGSSIVMIPGTAVYKLLTTPGTFMQRLRFLTTPWRDQQTAAMNGVRTDPIQVKLTTAPAAADNV
;
A
#
# COMPACT_ATOMS: atom_id res chain seq x y z
N MET A 1 16.15 0.67 -3.64
CA MET A 1 15.29 1.75 -3.09
C MET A 1 14.30 2.32 -4.11
N LEU A 2 14.72 2.79 -5.29
CA LEU A 2 13.79 3.37 -6.29
C LEU A 2 12.65 2.42 -6.69
N PHE A 3 12.96 1.14 -6.94
CA PHE A 3 11.93 0.12 -7.21
C PHE A 3 10.95 -0.09 -6.05
N ALA A 4 11.40 0.00 -4.78
CA ALA A 4 10.50 -0.08 -3.63
C ALA A 4 9.51 1.08 -3.59
N VAL A 5 10.01 2.31 -3.78
CA VAL A 5 9.17 3.52 -3.81
C VAL A 5 8.20 3.47 -5.00
N LEU A 6 8.61 2.91 -6.14
CA LEU A 6 7.71 2.68 -7.27
C LEU A 6 6.56 1.75 -6.89
N PHE A 7 6.86 0.59 -6.29
CA PHE A 7 5.80 -0.34 -5.85
C PHE A 7 4.91 0.26 -4.76
N GLU A 8 5.49 0.98 -3.81
CA GLU A 8 4.77 1.66 -2.75
C GLU A 8 3.83 2.75 -3.31
N THR A 9 4.32 3.59 -4.22
CA THR A 9 3.50 4.64 -4.85
C THR A 9 2.40 4.05 -5.73
N ILE A 10 2.65 2.96 -6.45
CA ILE A 10 1.61 2.23 -7.19
C ILE A 10 0.59 1.63 -6.23
N ALA A 11 1.03 1.01 -5.13
CA ALA A 11 0.14 0.45 -4.13
C ALA A 11 -0.76 1.52 -3.51
N VAL A 12 -0.21 2.66 -3.11
CA VAL A 12 -0.99 3.76 -2.53
C VAL A 12 -1.93 4.39 -3.58
N SER A 13 -1.46 4.64 -4.81
CA SER A 13 -2.28 5.31 -5.81
C SER A 13 -3.38 4.45 -6.42
N TRP A 14 -3.13 3.15 -6.62
CA TRP A 14 -4.06 2.22 -7.28
C TRP A 14 -4.75 1.23 -6.32
N ILE A 15 -4.07 0.69 -5.30
CA ILE A 15 -4.67 -0.27 -4.35
C ILE A 15 -5.39 0.45 -3.23
N TYR A 16 -4.74 1.43 -2.57
CA TYR A 16 -5.38 2.24 -1.53
C TYR A 16 -6.33 3.28 -2.13
N GLY A 17 -5.96 3.83 -3.28
CA GLY A 17 -6.74 4.77 -4.05
C GLY A 17 -6.48 6.22 -3.64
N THR A 18 -6.14 7.06 -4.62
CA THR A 18 -5.85 8.48 -4.39
C THR A 18 -7.01 9.27 -3.77
N GLN A 19 -8.25 8.81 -3.94
CA GLN A 19 -9.42 9.46 -3.34
C GLN A 19 -9.35 9.40 -1.81
N ARG A 20 -9.19 8.19 -1.26
CA ARG A 20 -9.08 7.94 0.18
C ARG A 20 -7.87 8.64 0.78
N PHE A 21 -6.74 8.61 0.10
CA PHE A 21 -5.54 9.32 0.54
C PHE A 21 -5.77 10.84 0.68
N CYS A 22 -6.50 11.46 -0.24
CA CYS A 22 -6.84 12.88 -0.13
C CYS A 22 -7.86 13.17 0.97
N ASP A 23 -8.75 12.22 1.26
CA ASP A 23 -9.72 12.33 2.35
C ASP A 23 -9.01 12.21 3.71
N ASP A 24 -8.04 11.30 3.85
CA ASP A 24 -7.17 11.21 5.04
C ASP A 24 -6.35 12.50 5.25
N ILE A 25 -5.78 13.05 4.17
CA ILE A 25 -5.05 14.31 4.24
C ILE A 25 -5.99 15.43 4.69
N ARG A 26 -7.21 15.50 4.16
CA ARG A 26 -8.21 16.48 4.57
C ARG A 26 -8.53 16.37 6.06
N ASP A 27 -8.62 15.17 6.60
CA ASP A 27 -8.87 14.95 8.03
C ASP A 27 -7.66 15.35 8.90
N MET A 28 -6.44 15.32 8.36
CA MET A 28 -5.23 15.77 9.06
C MET A 28 -5.05 17.29 9.04
N ILE A 29 -5.30 17.95 7.91
CA ILE A 29 -4.97 19.38 7.71
C ILE A 29 -6.18 20.30 7.55
N GLY A 30 -7.39 19.74 7.54
CA GLY A 30 -8.66 20.46 7.43
C GLY A 30 -9.10 20.83 6.00
N PHE A 31 -8.24 20.65 4.99
CA PHE A 31 -8.56 20.95 3.59
C PHE A 31 -8.15 19.82 2.64
N SER A 32 -8.95 19.59 1.59
CA SER A 32 -8.65 18.53 0.61
C SER A 32 -7.63 19.02 -0.42
N PRO A 33 -6.56 18.26 -0.70
CA PRO A 33 -5.66 18.58 -1.79
C PRO A 33 -6.42 18.55 -3.12
N GLY A 34 -6.24 19.60 -3.93
CA GLY A 34 -6.97 19.79 -5.20
C GLY A 34 -6.69 18.71 -6.25
N LEU A 35 -7.44 18.76 -7.36
CA LEU A 35 -7.36 17.76 -8.44
C LEU A 35 -5.96 17.63 -9.05
N TYR A 36 -5.20 18.72 -9.09
CA TYR A 36 -3.80 18.75 -9.57
C TYR A 36 -2.92 17.78 -8.77
N TRP A 37 -2.99 17.83 -7.45
CA TRP A 37 -2.20 16.97 -6.55
C TRP A 37 -2.59 15.50 -6.69
N ARG A 38 -3.88 15.22 -6.89
CA ARG A 38 -4.38 13.87 -7.16
C ARG A 38 -3.80 13.27 -8.42
N VAL A 39 -3.83 14.02 -9.52
CA VAL A 39 -3.28 13.59 -10.81
C VAL A 39 -1.76 13.43 -10.70
N CYS A 40 -1.10 14.33 -9.98
CA CYS A 40 0.33 14.26 -9.71
C CYS A 40 0.71 12.95 -9.00
N TRP A 41 0.02 12.59 -7.92
CA TRP A 41 0.32 11.34 -7.19
C TRP A 41 -0.09 10.08 -7.94
N ARG A 42 -1.13 10.14 -8.77
CA ARG A 42 -1.57 8.96 -9.52
C ARG A 42 -0.73 8.67 -10.75
N PHE A 43 -0.28 9.70 -11.46
CA PHE A 43 0.37 9.56 -12.76
C PHE A 43 1.78 10.11 -12.76
N LEU A 44 1.98 11.33 -12.25
CA LEU A 44 3.28 12.01 -12.36
C LEU A 44 4.35 11.36 -11.47
N ALA A 45 4.02 11.01 -10.22
CA ALA A 45 4.92 10.35 -9.29
C ALA A 45 5.42 8.98 -9.81
N PRO A 46 4.54 8.03 -10.20
CA PRO A 46 5.02 6.76 -10.75
C PRO A 46 5.71 6.93 -12.10
N ALA A 47 5.28 7.85 -12.95
CA ALA A 47 5.94 8.11 -14.23
C ALA A 47 7.36 8.67 -14.05
N PHE A 48 7.55 9.60 -13.12
CA PHE A 48 8.85 10.18 -12.81
C PHE A 48 9.81 9.14 -12.20
N LEU A 49 9.31 8.31 -11.29
CA LEU A 49 10.09 7.19 -10.73
C LEU A 49 10.48 6.18 -11.81
N MET A 50 9.56 5.85 -12.71
CA MET A 50 9.83 4.95 -13.84
C MET A 50 10.89 5.55 -14.78
N PHE A 51 10.80 6.84 -15.08
CA PHE A 51 11.78 7.55 -15.91
C PHE A 51 13.20 7.47 -15.32
N ILE A 52 13.37 7.76 -14.03
CA ILE A 52 14.69 7.70 -13.37
C ILE A 52 15.24 6.28 -13.38
N ILE A 53 14.37 5.28 -13.12
CA ILE A 53 14.78 3.87 -13.15
C ILE A 53 15.28 3.49 -14.55
N VAL A 54 14.53 3.83 -15.61
CA VAL A 54 14.92 3.51 -16.99
C VAL A 54 16.24 4.22 -17.35
N TYR A 55 16.36 5.50 -17.01
CA TYR A 55 17.60 6.25 -17.27
C TYR A 55 18.81 5.64 -16.55
N GLY A 56 18.64 5.25 -15.29
CA GLY A 56 19.69 4.58 -14.52
C GLY A 56 20.06 3.19 -15.05
N LEU A 57 19.10 2.46 -15.63
CA LEU A 57 19.36 1.15 -16.26
C LEU A 57 20.06 1.28 -17.61
N VAL A 58 19.73 2.29 -18.41
CA VAL A 58 20.40 2.54 -19.70
C VAL A 58 21.87 2.92 -19.50
N GLY A 59 22.18 3.67 -18.44
CA GLY A 59 23.56 4.01 -18.06
C GLY A 59 24.25 2.97 -17.15
N TYR A 60 23.71 1.76 -17.03
CA TYR A 60 24.29 0.74 -16.15
C TYR A 60 25.56 0.14 -16.78
N GLU A 61 26.72 0.54 -16.26
CA GLU A 61 27.97 -0.18 -16.48
C GLU A 61 28.17 -1.25 -15.38
N PRO A 62 28.76 -2.42 -15.74
CA PRO A 62 29.13 -3.42 -14.76
C PRO A 62 30.05 -2.80 -13.71
N LEU A 63 29.88 -3.16 -12.43
CA LEU A 63 30.76 -2.64 -11.37
C LEU A 63 32.23 -2.97 -11.72
N THR A 64 33.01 -1.93 -11.98
CA THR A 64 34.46 -1.99 -12.09
C THR A 64 35.06 -1.16 -10.97
N TYR A 65 35.98 -1.74 -10.22
CA TYR A 65 36.75 -1.02 -9.22
C TYR A 65 38.21 -1.05 -9.66
N GLU A 66 38.73 0.12 -10.06
CA GLU A 66 40.04 0.24 -10.71
C GLU A 66 40.15 -0.66 -11.95
N GLU A 67 41.15 -1.55 -12.02
CA GLU A 67 41.32 -2.52 -13.12
C GLU A 67 40.55 -3.83 -12.89
N TYR A 68 39.84 -3.99 -11.76
CA TYR A 68 39.12 -5.22 -11.42
C TYR A 68 37.67 -5.19 -11.90
N VAL A 69 37.37 -6.03 -12.89
CA VAL A 69 36.02 -6.29 -13.38
C VAL A 69 35.35 -7.33 -12.48
N TYR A 70 34.25 -6.95 -11.82
CA TYR A 70 33.53 -7.90 -10.97
C TYR A 70 32.91 -9.03 -11.80
N PRO A 71 33.04 -10.30 -11.34
CA PRO A 71 32.43 -11.42 -12.03
C PRO A 71 30.91 -11.34 -11.94
N VAL A 72 30.23 -11.92 -12.95
CA VAL A 72 28.76 -11.84 -13.09
C VAL A 72 28.01 -12.33 -11.85
N TRP A 73 28.51 -13.38 -11.18
CA TRP A 73 27.88 -13.90 -9.95
C TRP A 73 27.86 -12.87 -8.81
N ALA A 74 28.88 -12.01 -8.70
CA ALA A 74 28.94 -10.97 -7.67
C ALA A 74 27.91 -9.86 -7.95
N ASN A 75 27.73 -9.50 -9.23
CA ASN A 75 26.67 -8.58 -9.64
C ASN A 75 25.28 -9.16 -9.32
N VAL A 76 25.03 -10.44 -9.65
CA VAL A 76 23.76 -11.12 -9.31
C VAL A 76 23.51 -11.10 -7.81
N LEU A 77 24.53 -11.37 -7.00
CA LEU A 77 24.42 -11.35 -5.55
C LEU A 77 24.11 -9.94 -5.02
N GLY A 78 24.70 -8.90 -5.61
CA GLY A 78 24.37 -7.50 -5.33
C GLY A 78 22.90 -7.16 -5.62
N TRP A 79 22.37 -7.62 -6.76
CA TRP A 79 20.95 -7.46 -7.11
C TRP A 79 20.02 -8.21 -6.16
N ILE A 80 20.39 -9.40 -5.69
CA ILE A 80 19.62 -10.16 -4.71
C ILE A 80 19.58 -9.43 -3.36
N ILE A 81 20.71 -8.94 -2.87
CA ILE A 81 20.76 -8.17 -1.62
C ILE A 81 19.91 -6.90 -1.76
N ALA A 82 20.07 -6.16 -2.85
CA ALA A 82 19.27 -4.96 -3.12
C ALA A 82 17.78 -5.25 -3.23
N GLY A 83 17.40 -6.39 -3.82
CA GLY A 83 16.02 -6.85 -3.97
C GLY A 83 15.38 -7.38 -2.68
N SER A 84 16.18 -7.92 -1.76
CA SER A 84 15.69 -8.58 -0.54
C SER A 84 14.83 -7.65 0.33
N SER A 85 15.30 -6.43 0.58
CA SER A 85 14.55 -5.44 1.37
C SER A 85 13.31 -4.93 0.63
N ILE A 86 13.37 -4.87 -0.70
CA ILE A 86 12.30 -4.37 -1.55
C ILE A 86 11.12 -5.35 -1.57
N VAL A 87 11.40 -6.66 -1.61
CA VAL A 87 10.38 -7.71 -1.66
C VAL A 87 9.64 -7.87 -0.34
N MET A 88 10.22 -7.50 0.81
CA MET A 88 9.60 -7.73 2.11
C MET A 88 8.28 -6.96 2.28
N ILE A 89 8.18 -5.72 1.76
CA ILE A 89 6.99 -4.88 1.89
C ILE A 89 5.80 -5.44 1.08
N PRO A 90 5.89 -5.67 -0.25
CA PRO A 90 4.82 -6.31 -0.99
C PRO A 90 4.63 -7.78 -0.58
N GLY A 91 5.70 -8.48 -0.19
CA GLY A 91 5.66 -9.87 0.24
C GLY A 91 4.82 -10.06 1.51
N THR A 92 4.96 -9.17 2.49
CA THR A 92 4.11 -9.19 3.69
C THR A 92 2.66 -8.83 3.39
N ALA A 93 2.41 -7.88 2.48
CA ALA A 93 1.05 -7.54 2.03
C ALA A 93 0.36 -8.75 1.35
N VAL A 94 1.06 -9.44 0.45
CA VAL A 94 0.56 -10.65 -0.23
C VAL A 94 0.38 -11.80 0.77
N TYR A 95 1.33 -12.00 1.68
CA TYR A 95 1.22 -13.02 2.72
C TYR A 95 -0.03 -12.83 3.58
N LYS A 96 -0.31 -11.59 4.01
CA LYS A 96 -1.54 -11.26 4.74
C LYS A 96 -2.79 -11.48 3.89
N LEU A 97 -2.75 -11.19 2.58
CA LEU A 97 -3.84 -11.45 1.64
C LEU A 97 -4.15 -12.93 1.47
N LEU A 98 -3.13 -13.78 1.45
CA LEU A 98 -3.31 -15.24 1.30
C LEU A 98 -3.75 -15.91 2.60
N THR A 99 -3.25 -15.42 3.75
CA THR A 99 -3.52 -16.00 5.08
C THR A 99 -4.89 -15.61 5.64
N THR A 100 -5.45 -14.47 5.22
CA THR A 100 -6.78 -14.03 5.70
C THR A 100 -7.88 -14.90 5.07
N PRO A 101 -8.75 -15.58 5.84
CA PRO A 101 -9.85 -16.37 5.28
C PRO A 101 -10.94 -15.47 4.68
N GLY A 102 -11.55 -15.88 3.57
CA GLY A 102 -12.62 -15.13 2.88
C GLY A 102 -12.51 -15.13 1.35
N THR A 103 -13.38 -14.38 0.66
CA THR A 103 -13.29 -14.14 -0.79
C THR A 103 -12.24 -13.05 -1.11
N PHE A 104 -11.64 -13.06 -2.32
CA PHE A 104 -10.57 -12.11 -2.69
C PHE A 104 -10.95 -10.64 -2.43
N MET A 105 -12.19 -10.24 -2.77
CA MET A 105 -12.71 -8.90 -2.51
C MET A 105 -12.94 -8.61 -1.03
N GLN A 106 -13.39 -9.58 -0.22
CA GLN A 106 -13.52 -9.40 1.23
C GLN A 106 -12.15 -9.27 1.92
N ARG A 107 -11.17 -10.09 1.50
CA ARG A 107 -9.80 -10.04 2.04
C ARG A 107 -9.14 -8.71 1.69
N LEU A 108 -9.26 -8.28 0.44
CA LEU A 108 -8.73 -6.98 0.00
C LEU A 108 -9.41 -5.84 0.78
N ARG A 109 -10.74 -5.87 0.91
CA ARG A 109 -11.49 -4.86 1.67
C ARG A 109 -11.09 -4.83 3.14
N PHE A 110 -10.89 -5.98 3.78
CA PHE A 110 -10.46 -6.06 5.18
C PHE A 110 -9.01 -5.59 5.39
N LEU A 111 -8.12 -5.91 4.45
CA LEU A 111 -6.71 -5.49 4.53
C LEU A 111 -6.50 -4.03 4.13
N THR A 112 -7.43 -3.46 3.38
CA THR A 112 -7.44 -2.03 2.99
C THR A 112 -8.35 -1.17 3.87
N THR A 113 -8.99 -1.74 4.90
CA THR A 113 -9.61 -0.94 5.95
C THR A 113 -8.54 -0.51 6.96
N PRO A 114 -8.29 0.80 7.11
CA PRO A 114 -7.35 1.30 8.09
C PRO A 114 -7.84 1.01 9.51
N TRP A 115 -6.91 0.92 10.45
CA TRP A 115 -7.20 0.72 11.88
C TRP A 115 -8.21 1.74 12.44
N ARG A 116 -8.20 2.97 11.90
CA ARG A 116 -9.12 4.03 12.32
C ARG A 116 -10.59 3.64 12.09
N ASP A 117 -10.91 3.08 10.93
CA ASP A 117 -12.27 2.61 10.62
C ASP A 117 -12.68 1.46 11.56
N GLN A 118 -11.74 0.59 11.92
CA GLN A 118 -11.99 -0.50 12.87
C GLN A 118 -12.27 0.03 14.29
N GLN A 119 -11.55 1.05 14.74
CA GLN A 119 -11.80 1.70 16.03
C GLN A 119 -13.12 2.46 16.04
N THR A 120 -13.46 3.21 14.99
CA THR A 120 -14.73 3.92 14.91
C THR A 120 -15.91 2.95 14.92
N ALA A 121 -15.79 1.81 14.22
CA ALA A 121 -16.79 0.74 14.29
C ALA A 121 -16.92 0.15 15.71
N ALA A 122 -15.79 -0.12 16.39
CA ALA A 122 -15.78 -0.62 17.75
C ALA A 122 -16.39 0.37 18.77
N MET A 123 -16.10 1.67 18.65
CA MET A 123 -16.69 2.71 19.51
C MET A 123 -18.20 2.87 19.28
N ASN A 124 -18.68 2.61 18.07
CA ASN A 124 -20.11 2.61 17.72
C ASN A 124 -20.80 1.28 18.09
N GLY A 125 -20.14 0.36 18.81
CA GLY A 125 -20.70 -0.94 19.20
C GLY A 125 -20.73 -1.99 18.08
N VAL A 126 -20.17 -1.70 16.90
CA VAL A 126 -20.11 -2.61 15.76
C VAL A 126 -18.80 -3.41 15.82
N ARG A 127 -18.81 -4.59 16.46
CA ARG A 127 -17.73 -5.57 16.31
C ARG A 127 -17.83 -6.21 14.93
N THR A 128 -16.94 -5.82 14.01
CA THR A 128 -16.76 -6.55 12.74
C THR A 128 -15.97 -7.84 13.01
N ASP A 129 -16.63 -8.82 13.61
CA ASP A 129 -16.09 -10.18 13.68
C ASP A 129 -16.16 -10.81 12.27
N PRO A 130 -15.07 -11.40 11.75
CA PRO A 130 -14.98 -11.88 10.36
C PRO A 130 -15.97 -13.01 10.02
N ILE A 131 -16.72 -13.54 11.00
CA ILE A 131 -17.63 -14.67 10.83
C ILE A 131 -19.11 -14.27 10.92
N GLN A 132 -19.47 -13.08 11.43
CA GLN A 132 -20.88 -12.72 11.63
C GLN A 132 -21.15 -11.25 11.30
N VAL A 133 -21.56 -10.97 10.05
CA VAL A 133 -22.36 -9.77 9.74
C VAL A 133 -23.79 -10.04 10.20
N LYS A 134 -24.01 -10.07 11.52
CA LYS A 134 -25.36 -10.05 12.09
C LYS A 134 -25.57 -8.63 12.60
N LEU A 135 -26.25 -7.82 11.79
CA LEU A 135 -26.89 -6.60 12.28
C LEU A 135 -27.83 -7.08 13.38
N THR A 136 -27.52 -6.82 14.65
CA THR A 136 -28.54 -6.87 15.69
C THR A 136 -29.45 -5.66 15.44
N THR A 137 -30.27 -5.76 14.42
CA THR A 137 -31.51 -5.00 14.34
C THR A 137 -32.51 -5.81 15.16
N ALA A 138 -32.87 -5.30 16.33
CA ALA A 138 -34.28 -5.19 16.68
C ALA A 138 -34.46 -4.23 17.88
N PRO A 139 -35.58 -3.50 17.91
CA PRO A 139 -35.88 -2.44 18.87
C PRO A 139 -36.68 -2.96 20.07
N ALA A 140 -36.59 -2.26 21.20
CA ALA A 140 -37.63 -2.18 22.21
C ALA A 140 -37.50 -0.76 22.80
N ALA A 141 -38.38 0.17 22.43
CA ALA A 141 -39.61 0.44 23.17
C ALA A 141 -39.28 0.57 24.67
N ALA A 142 -39.09 1.78 25.19
CA ALA A 142 -40.21 2.54 25.76
C ALA A 142 -41.19 1.58 26.45
N ASP A 143 -40.96 1.32 27.74
CA ASP A 143 -42.04 1.07 28.69
C ASP A 143 -41.57 1.46 30.09
N ASN A 144 -42.36 2.38 30.66
CA ASN A 144 -42.23 3.04 31.94
C ASN A 144 -42.37 2.04 33.10
N VAL A 145 -41.54 2.18 34.14
CA VAL A 145 -41.90 2.50 35.56
C VAL A 145 -40.61 2.92 36.28
#